data_AF-A0AAW8W6G0-F1
#
_entry.id   AF-A0AAW8W6G0-F1
#
_cell.length_a   1.000
_cell.length_b   1.000
_cell.length_c   1.000
_cell.angle_alpha   90.00
_cell.angle_beta   90.00
_cell.angle_gamma   90.00
#
_symmetry.space_group_name_H-M   'P 1'
#
loop_
_entity.id
_entity.type
_entity.pdbx_description
1 polymer ?
#
loop_
_entity_poly.entity_id
_entity_poly.type
_entity_poly.pdbx_seq_one_letter_code
_entity_poly.pdbx_strand_id
1 'polypeptide(L)'
;MVYFIDRGPIPRKLDWENSESVYDVSKDFFKSNHIKYLADSTDGTTYVNRIGDLGDTDGNRGWVYTVDGQQPLQSADETPANDKSVIQWVYTDYSQDSQNK
;
A
#
# COMPACT_ATOMS: atom_id res chain seq x y z
N MET A 1 -8.68 -1.90 -14.88
CA MET A 1 -7.72 -3.02 -14.87
C MET A 1 -6.91 -2.85 -13.60
N VAL A 2 -6.92 -3.84 -12.70
CA VAL A 2 -6.27 -3.73 -11.39
C VAL A 2 -4.85 -4.28 -11.53
N TYR A 3 -3.83 -3.46 -11.26
CA TYR A 3 -2.44 -3.93 -11.25
C TYR A 3 -2.06 -4.26 -9.81
N PHE A 4 -1.80 -5.53 -9.57
CA PHE A 4 -1.10 -5.96 -8.36
C PHE A 4 0.39 -5.74 -8.56
N ILE A 5 1.14 -5.59 -7.46
CA ILE A 5 2.58 -5.80 -7.52
C ILE A 5 2.79 -7.18 -8.17
N ASP A 6 3.65 -7.27 -9.19
CA ASP A 6 3.93 -8.51 -9.96
C ASP A 6 4.46 -9.67 -9.07
N ARG A 7 4.68 -9.40 -7.78
CA ARG A 7 5.09 -10.35 -6.75
C ARG A 7 3.97 -10.79 -5.80
N GLY A 8 2.73 -10.36 -6.03
CA GLY A 8 1.57 -10.77 -5.24
C GLY A 8 1.43 -10.08 -3.88
N PRO A 9 0.50 -10.54 -3.03
CA PRO A 9 0.32 -10.04 -1.66
C PRO A 9 1.61 -10.14 -0.83
N ILE A 10 1.73 -9.30 0.18
CA ILE A 10 2.73 -9.41 1.25
C ILE A 10 2.12 -10.32 2.32
N PRO A 11 2.50 -11.62 2.40
CA PRO A 11 2.01 -12.49 3.46
C PRO A 11 2.64 -12.09 4.79
N ARG A 12 1.89 -12.28 5.88
CA ARG A 12 2.42 -12.15 7.24
C ARG A 12 3.68 -12.97 7.40
N LYS A 13 4.70 -12.37 8.02
CA LYS A 13 5.86 -13.08 8.54
C LYS A 13 5.85 -13.06 10.07
N LEU A 14 6.35 -14.14 10.68
CA LEU A 14 6.35 -14.32 12.14
C LEU A 14 7.42 -13.45 12.85
N ASP A 15 8.35 -12.88 12.08
CA ASP A 15 9.41 -11.99 12.55
C ASP A 15 9.02 -10.51 12.51
N TRP A 16 7.79 -10.18 12.07
CA TRP A 16 7.27 -8.82 12.18
C TRP A 16 7.14 -8.42 13.64
N GLU A 17 7.80 -7.33 14.00
CA GLU A 17 7.78 -6.82 15.36
C GLU A 17 6.37 -6.32 15.69
N ASN A 18 5.96 -6.48 16.96
CA ASN A 18 4.58 -6.17 17.38
C ASN A 18 4.20 -4.68 17.23
N SER A 19 5.16 -3.80 16.99
CA SER A 19 4.98 -2.36 16.80
C SER A 19 5.02 -1.92 15.33
N GLU A 20 5.23 -2.82 14.38
CA GLU A 20 5.33 -2.42 12.97
C GLU A 20 3.97 -2.04 12.39
N SER A 21 3.97 -0.94 11.64
CA SER A 21 2.84 -0.52 10.84
C SER A 21 2.78 -1.27 9.51
N VAL A 22 1.64 -1.20 8.81
CA VAL A 22 1.51 -1.66 7.43
C VAL A 22 2.55 -1.00 6.53
N TYR A 23 2.87 0.27 6.77
CA TYR A 23 3.91 0.98 6.03
C TYR A 23 5.31 0.42 6.30
N ASP A 24 5.65 0.10 7.55
CA ASP A 24 6.97 -0.45 7.89
C ASP A 24 7.21 -1.80 7.23
N VAL A 25 6.27 -2.74 7.37
CA VAL A 25 6.40 -4.06 6.75
C VAL A 25 6.38 -3.98 5.22
N SER A 26 5.64 -3.03 4.65
CA SER A 26 5.63 -2.78 3.20
C SER A 26 6.96 -2.22 2.71
N LYS A 27 7.53 -1.23 3.43
CA LYS A 27 8.84 -0.66 3.15
C LYS A 27 9.91 -1.74 3.13
N ASP A 28 9.91 -2.61 4.13
CA ASP A 28 10.91 -3.67 4.25
C ASP A 28 10.73 -4.73 3.16
N PHE A 29 9.48 -5.09 2.84
CA PHE A 29 9.18 -5.92 1.68
C PHE A 29 9.72 -5.31 0.38
N PHE A 30 9.48 -4.02 0.12
CA PHE A 30 9.97 -3.35 -1.09
C PHE A 30 11.49 -3.35 -1.16
N LYS A 31 12.16 -3.01 -0.05
CA LYS A 31 13.62 -3.03 0.04
C LYS A 31 14.21 -4.41 -0.21
N SER A 32 13.71 -5.45 0.48
CA SER A 32 14.18 -6.83 0.30
C SER A 32 13.95 -7.36 -1.12
N ASN A 33 12.96 -6.83 -1.83
CA ASN A 33 12.62 -7.23 -3.18
C ASN A 33 13.23 -6.35 -4.29
N HIS A 34 14.01 -5.33 -3.92
CA HIS A 34 14.54 -4.31 -4.83
C HIS A 34 13.47 -3.55 -5.63
N ILE A 35 12.30 -3.35 -5.01
CA ILE A 35 11.20 -2.56 -5.57
C ILE A 35 11.42 -1.10 -5.15
N LYS A 36 11.58 -0.21 -6.13
CA LYS A 36 11.61 1.23 -5.88
C LYS A 36 10.23 1.68 -5.39
N TYR A 37 10.20 2.57 -4.42
CA TYR A 37 8.95 3.18 -3.98
C TYR A 37 9.21 4.64 -3.59
N LEU A 38 8.16 5.46 -3.63
CA LEU A 38 8.16 6.82 -3.10
C LEU A 38 6.94 6.97 -2.20
N ALA A 39 7.14 7.66 -1.09
CA ALA A 39 6.10 7.96 -0.13
C ALA A 39 6.31 9.38 0.39
N ASP A 40 5.21 10.11 0.53
CA ASP A 40 5.17 11.42 1.17
C ASP A 40 4.58 11.24 2.56
N SER A 41 5.32 11.67 3.59
CA SER A 41 4.83 11.71 4.97
C SER A 41 4.61 13.17 5.33
N THR A 42 3.34 13.57 5.45
CA THR A 42 2.95 14.93 5.89
C THR A 42 2.05 14.77 7.11
N ASP A 43 2.36 15.50 8.19
CA ASP A 43 1.54 15.58 9.41
C ASP A 43 1.12 14.22 10.03
N GLY A 44 1.97 13.19 9.92
CA GLY A 44 1.71 11.86 10.49
C GLY A 44 0.88 10.93 9.61
N THR A 45 0.55 11.36 8.39
CA THR A 45 -0.09 10.53 7.37
C THR A 45 0.94 10.20 6.28
N THR A 46 1.24 8.92 6.11
CA THR A 46 2.11 8.45 5.02
C THR A 46 1.29 7.97 3.83
N TYR A 47 1.54 8.60 2.69
CA TYR A 47 0.93 8.27 1.41
C TYR A 47 2.00 7.72 0.44
N VAL A 48 1.81 6.48 -0.02
CA VAL A 48 2.69 5.85 -1.00
C VAL A 48 2.23 6.23 -2.40
N ASN A 49 2.95 7.14 -3.06
CA ASN A 49 2.57 7.68 -4.36
C ASN A 49 3.17 6.89 -5.55
N ARG A 50 4.16 6.03 -5.29
CA ARG A 50 4.80 5.18 -6.32
C ARG A 50 5.26 3.85 -5.76
N ILE A 51 5.01 2.77 -6.50
CA ILE A 51 5.60 1.44 -6.29
C ILE A 51 6.04 0.92 -7.67
N GLY A 52 7.32 0.54 -7.78
CA GLY A 52 7.95 0.24 -9.06
C GLY A 52 7.88 1.43 -10.02
N ASP A 53 7.44 1.16 -11.24
CA ASP A 53 7.34 2.18 -12.30
C ASP A 53 6.00 2.92 -12.32
N LEU A 54 5.03 2.49 -11.49
CA LEU A 54 3.69 3.07 -11.43
C LEU A 54 3.61 4.15 -10.36
N GLY A 55 3.51 5.42 -10.79
CA GLY A 55 3.29 6.58 -9.94
C GLY A 55 1.96 7.27 -10.25
N ASP A 56 1.43 8.02 -9.29
CA ASP A 56 0.11 8.69 -9.31
C ASP A 56 0.00 9.98 -10.14
N THR A 57 0.85 10.11 -11.15
CA THR A 57 1.24 11.36 -11.85
C THR A 57 0.10 12.24 -12.41
N ASP A 58 -1.13 11.73 -12.53
CA ASP A 58 -2.26 12.43 -13.17
C ASP A 58 -3.51 12.56 -12.26
N GLY A 59 -3.41 12.23 -10.97
CA GLY A 59 -4.50 12.37 -9.97
C GLY A 59 -5.69 11.41 -10.13
N ASN A 60 -5.84 10.78 -11.30
CA ASN A 60 -6.90 9.81 -11.59
C ASN A 60 -6.49 8.37 -11.25
N ARG A 61 -5.24 8.14 -10.87
CA ARG A 61 -4.73 6.82 -10.51
C ARG A 61 -3.86 6.92 -9.28
N GLY A 62 -3.87 5.88 -8.45
CA GLY A 62 -3.06 5.87 -7.25
C GLY A 62 -2.99 4.49 -6.62
N TRP A 63 -2.18 4.40 -5.58
CA TRP A 63 -2.02 3.18 -4.80
C TRP A 63 -2.98 3.18 -3.62
N VAL A 64 -3.76 2.11 -3.53
CA VAL A 64 -4.56 1.77 -2.35
C VAL A 64 -3.93 0.56 -1.69
N TYR A 65 -4.05 0.47 -0.37
CA TYR A 65 -3.68 -0.75 0.33
C TYR A 65 -4.91 -1.43 0.94
N THR A 66 -4.86 -2.75 1.01
CA THR A 66 -5.84 -3.55 1.72
C THR A 66 -5.16 -4.44 2.73
N VAL A 67 -5.87 -4.70 3.82
CA VAL A 67 -5.47 -5.58 4.90
C VAL A 67 -6.54 -6.66 5.02
N ASP A 68 -6.15 -7.92 4.86
CA ASP A 68 -7.07 -9.07 4.86
C ASP A 68 -8.26 -8.87 3.89
N GLY A 69 -7.99 -8.23 2.74
CA GLY A 69 -8.95 -7.95 1.69
C GLY A 69 -9.87 -6.75 1.94
N GLN A 70 -9.68 -6.00 3.03
CA GLN A 70 -10.44 -4.80 3.36
C GLN A 70 -9.55 -3.56 3.24
N GLN A 71 -10.05 -2.49 2.62
CA GLN A 71 -9.36 -1.19 2.61
C GLN A 71 -9.58 -0.49 3.96
N PRO A 72 -8.52 -0.20 4.74
CA PRO A 72 -8.69 0.53 5.99
C PRO A 72 -8.98 2.01 5.75
N LEU A 73 -9.53 2.68 6.77
CA LEU A 73 -9.79 4.13 6.75
C LEU A 73 -8.56 4.95 7.15
N GLN A 74 -7.68 4.35 7.94
CA GLN A 74 -6.44 4.95 8.42
C GLN A 74 -5.35 4.90 7.34
N SER A 75 -4.28 5.67 7.50
CA SER A 75 -3.10 5.53 6.64
C SER A 75 -2.29 4.27 6.98
N ALA A 76 -1.38 3.90 6.07
CA ALA A 76 -0.59 2.69 6.22
C ALA A 76 0.38 2.74 7.42
N ASP A 77 0.85 3.93 7.80
CA ASP A 77 1.71 4.15 8.97
C ASP A 77 0.94 4.17 10.30
N GLU A 78 -0.37 4.41 10.27
CA GLU A 78 -1.24 4.36 11.45
C GLU A 78 -1.87 2.97 11.67
N THR A 79 -1.79 2.08 10.68
CA THR A 79 -2.41 0.75 10.74
C THR A 79 -1.42 -0.29 11.25
N PRO A 80 -1.66 -0.94 12.40
CA PRO A 80 -0.79 -2.01 12.91
C PRO A 80 -0.77 -3.24 11.99
N ALA A 81 0.40 -3.85 11.82
CA ALA A 81 0.58 -5.09 11.06
C ALA A 81 0.50 -6.37 11.95
N ASN A 82 0.60 -6.21 13.27
CA ASN A 82 0.87 -7.27 14.24
C ASN A 82 -0.23 -8.34 14.37
N ASP A 83 -1.44 -8.12 13.87
CA ASP A 83 -2.57 -9.06 13.85
C ASP A 83 -3.09 -9.38 12.44
N LYS A 84 -2.42 -8.87 11.40
CA LYS A 84 -2.89 -8.97 10.01
C LYS A 84 -2.29 -10.17 9.29
N SER A 85 -3.06 -10.78 8.39
CA SER A 85 -2.63 -11.99 7.67
C SER A 85 -2.01 -11.66 6.31
N VAL A 86 -2.60 -10.73 5.57
CA VAL A 86 -2.17 -10.36 4.23
C VAL A 86 -2.32 -8.85 4.01
N ILE A 87 -1.26 -8.23 3.51
CA ILE A 87 -1.28 -6.84 3.03
C ILE A 87 -1.17 -6.85 1.50
N GLN A 88 -1.96 -6.04 0.81
CA GLN A 88 -1.88 -5.88 -0.64
C GLN A 88 -1.84 -4.41 -1.00
N TRP A 89 -1.01 -4.08 -2.00
CA TRP A 89 -1.03 -2.78 -2.67
C TRP A 89 -1.64 -2.95 -4.06
N VAL A 90 -2.60 -2.09 -4.35
CA VAL A 90 -3.49 -2.18 -5.51
C VAL A 90 -3.44 -0.86 -6.26
N TYR A 91 -2.95 -0.89 -7.50
CA TYR A 91 -2.95 0.29 -8.34
C TYR A 91 -4.34 0.46 -8.96
N THR A 92 -4.99 1.56 -8.59
CA THR A 92 -6.41 1.81 -8.87
C THR A 92 -6.57 2.99 -9.81
N ASP A 93 -7.55 2.91 -10.70
CA ASP A 93 -7.96 3.99 -11.60
C ASP A 93 -9.33 4.51 -11.14
N TYR A 94 -9.34 5.74 -10.62
CA TYR A 94 -10.52 6.43 -10.08
C TYR A 94 -11.35 7.13 -11.17
N SER A 95 -10.91 7.11 -12.43
CA SER A 95 -11.66 7.74 -13.53
C SER A 95 -13.06 7.16 -13.74
N GLN A 96 -13.34 5.97 -13.21
CA GLN A 96 -14.63 5.29 -13.33
C GLN A 96 -15.65 5.68 -12.24
N ASP A 97 -15.25 6.34 -11.15
CA ASP A 97 -16.16 6.75 -10.06
C ASP A 97 -16.90 8.08 -10.35
N SER A 98 -16.55 8.77 -11.44
CA SER A 98 -17.13 10.07 -11.81
C SER A 98 -18.31 9.99 -12.80
N GLN A 99 -18.73 8.78 -13.22
CA GLN A 99 -19.84 8.60 -14.18
C GLN A 99 -21.19 8.20 -13.55
N ASN A 100 -21.30 8.07 -12.22
CA ASN A 100 -22.56 7.78 -11.53
C ASN A 100 -22.99 8.90 -10.58
N LYS A 101 -23.11 10.14 -11.09
CA LYS A 101 -23.75 11.24 -10.37
C LYS A 101 -24.85 11.90 -11.21
#